data_AF-A0A2G5VNQ8-F1
#
_entry.id   AF-A0A2G5VNQ8-F1
#
_cell.length_a   1.000
_cell.length_b   1.000
_cell.length_c   1.000
_cell.angle_alpha   90.00
_cell.angle_beta   90.00
_cell.angle_gamma   90.00
#
_symmetry.space_group_name_H-M   'P 1'
#
loop_
_entity.id
_entity.type
_entity.pdbx_description
1 polymer ?
#
loop_
_entity_poly.entity_id
_entity_poly.type
_entity_poly.pdbx_seq_one_letter_code
_entity_poly.pdbx_strand_id
1 'polypeptide(L)'
;MSKRQHQDAAKEINETAKSMAISFQLKQLTDAANRQLRKPVRPPPKCRFCTLEHYTGECSSISQAEKITKCIELGLCFICLNKGHHHAALCRLLKHGNGLCKRPECFDNYSIHHESICEHAKSDESQVHRQGDVQ
;
A
#
# COMPACT_ATOMS: atom_id res chain seq x y z
N MET A 1 -13.14 -39.73 -50.67
CA MET A 1 -11.94 -40.06 -49.85
C MET A 1 -11.23 -38.83 -49.23
N SER A 2 -11.52 -37.58 -49.61
CA SER A 2 -10.76 -36.38 -49.17
C SER A 2 -11.15 -35.77 -47.80
N LYS A 3 -12.36 -36.01 -47.28
CA LYS A 3 -12.84 -35.38 -46.03
C LYS A 3 -12.11 -35.82 -44.75
N ARG A 4 -11.50 -37.01 -44.72
CA ARG A 4 -10.79 -37.53 -43.53
C ARG A 4 -9.42 -36.88 -43.34
N GLN A 5 -8.66 -36.68 -44.42
CA GLN A 5 -7.35 -36.02 -44.39
C GLN A 5 -7.41 -34.57 -43.86
N HIS A 6 -8.50 -33.86 -44.16
CA HIS A 6 -8.71 -32.50 -43.65
C HIS A 6 -9.02 -32.47 -42.14
N GLN A 7 -9.67 -33.52 -41.60
CA GLN A 7 -9.92 -33.63 -40.17
C GLN A 7 -8.64 -33.95 -39.38
N ASP A 8 -7.75 -34.75 -39.95
CA ASP A 8 -6.48 -35.09 -39.32
C ASP A 8 -5.52 -33.87 -39.30
N ALA A 9 -5.43 -33.13 -40.41
CA ALA A 9 -4.68 -31.88 -40.46
C ALA A 9 -5.21 -30.81 -39.48
N ALA A 10 -6.53 -30.67 -39.36
CA ALA A 10 -7.14 -29.73 -38.41
C ALA A 10 -6.88 -30.12 -36.94
N LYS A 11 -6.78 -31.42 -36.63
CA LYS A 11 -6.41 -31.89 -35.28
C LYS A 11 -4.96 -31.58 -34.96
N GLU A 12 -4.05 -31.85 -35.89
CA GLU A 12 -2.62 -31.54 -35.73
C GLU A 12 -2.37 -30.04 -35.53
N ILE A 13 -3.06 -29.19 -36.30
CA ILE A 13 -3.01 -27.73 -36.12
C ILE A 13 -3.53 -27.31 -34.74
N ASN A 14 -4.59 -27.95 -34.24
CA ASN A 14 -5.12 -27.65 -32.91
C ASN A 14 -4.18 -28.13 -31.79
N GLU A 15 -3.55 -29.29 -31.94
CA GLU A 15 -2.59 -29.80 -30.97
C GLU A 15 -1.32 -28.94 -30.91
N THR A 16 -0.81 -28.51 -32.06
CA THR A 16 0.31 -27.56 -32.14
C THR A 16 -0.08 -26.18 -31.60
N ALA A 17 -1.28 -25.69 -31.88
CA ALA A 17 -1.76 -24.43 -31.28
C ALA A 17 -1.86 -24.51 -29.75
N LYS A 18 -2.31 -25.64 -29.21
CA LYS A 18 -2.36 -25.88 -27.75
C LYS A 18 -0.97 -25.94 -27.14
N SER A 19 -0.01 -26.63 -27.77
CA SER A 19 1.36 -26.71 -27.26
C SER A 19 2.05 -25.33 -27.29
N MET A 20 1.80 -24.54 -28.33
CA MET A 20 2.26 -23.15 -28.41
C MET A 20 1.61 -22.27 -27.33
N ALA A 21 0.30 -22.41 -27.08
CA ALA A 21 -0.38 -21.66 -26.02
C ALA A 21 0.19 -21.99 -24.63
N ILE A 22 0.44 -23.28 -24.34
CA ILE A 22 1.04 -23.73 -23.08
C ILE A 22 2.45 -23.15 -22.93
N SER A 23 3.28 -23.24 -23.97
CA SER A 23 4.65 -22.70 -23.91
C SER A 23 4.68 -21.18 -23.71
N PHE A 24 3.75 -20.44 -24.32
CA PHE A 24 3.63 -19.00 -24.11
C PHE A 24 3.23 -18.65 -22.67
N GLN A 25 2.27 -19.39 -22.11
CA GLN A 25 1.86 -19.20 -20.72
C GLN A 25 2.97 -19.55 -19.74
N LEU A 26 3.68 -20.66 -19.97
CA LEU A 26 4.86 -21.04 -19.16
C LEU A 26 5.96 -19.99 -19.24
N LYS A 27 6.21 -19.42 -20.42
CA LYS A 27 7.16 -18.32 -20.58
C LYS A 27 6.75 -17.10 -19.76
N GLN A 28 5.48 -16.68 -19.83
CA GLN A 28 4.98 -15.54 -19.05
C GLN A 28 5.16 -15.75 -17.53
N LEU A 29 4.83 -16.94 -17.04
CA LEU A 29 5.03 -17.30 -15.62
C LEU A 29 6.51 -17.29 -15.24
N THR A 30 7.36 -17.86 -16.08
CA THR A 30 8.80 -17.92 -15.86
C THR A 30 9.43 -16.53 -15.88
N ASP A 31 9.04 -15.67 -16.82
CA ASP A 31 9.49 -14.29 -16.91
C ASP A 31 9.01 -13.48 -15.69
N ALA A 32 7.78 -13.69 -15.22
CA ALA A 32 7.26 -13.05 -14.02
C ALA A 32 8.04 -13.48 -12.76
N ALA A 33 8.31 -14.78 -12.61
CA ALA A 33 9.10 -15.32 -11.50
C ALA A 33 10.54 -14.78 -11.53
N ASN A 34 11.18 -14.79 -12.71
CA ASN A 34 12.53 -14.23 -12.90
C ASN A 34 12.60 -12.73 -12.58
N ARG A 35 11.57 -11.96 -12.93
CA ARG A 35 11.47 -10.54 -12.55
C ARG A 35 11.38 -10.38 -11.04
N GLN A 36 10.63 -11.24 -10.34
CA GLN A 36 10.53 -11.20 -8.88
C GLN A 36 11.86 -11.57 -8.21
N LEU A 37 12.57 -12.60 -8.68
CA LEU A 37 13.89 -12.98 -8.19
C LEU A 37 14.94 -11.88 -8.40
N ARG A 38 14.82 -11.14 -9.50
CA ARG A 38 15.71 -10.00 -9.82
C ARG A 38 15.28 -8.69 -9.15
N LYS A 39 14.16 -8.63 -8.42
CA LYS A 39 13.80 -7.42 -7.69
C LYS A 39 14.86 -7.18 -6.62
N PRO A 40 15.61 -6.06 -6.66
CA PRO A 40 16.52 -5.75 -5.58
C PRO A 40 15.70 -5.58 -4.30
N VAL A 41 16.09 -6.26 -3.23
CA VAL A 41 15.57 -5.99 -1.90
C VAL A 41 16.00 -4.57 -1.55
N ARG A 42 15.05 -3.64 -1.59
CA ARG A 42 15.33 -2.25 -1.23
C ARG A 42 15.54 -2.21 0.28
N PRO A 43 16.58 -1.51 0.78
CA PRO A 43 16.72 -1.32 2.21
C PRO A 43 15.48 -0.62 2.77
N PRO A 44 15.10 -0.91 4.03
CA PRO A 44 13.99 -0.23 4.67
C PRO A 44 14.19 1.29 4.61
N PRO A 45 13.11 2.08 4.45
CA PRO A 45 13.23 3.52 4.40
C PRO A 45 13.78 4.04 5.74
N LYS A 46 14.54 5.13 5.67
CA LYS A 46 14.95 5.87 6.87
C LYS A 46 13.80 6.75 7.34
N CYS A 47 13.46 6.61 8.61
CA CYS A 47 12.46 7.43 9.28
C CYS A 47 12.85 8.90 9.22
N ARG A 48 11.90 9.78 8.88
CA ARG A 48 12.18 11.22 8.80
C ARG A 48 12.25 11.90 10.16
N PHE A 49 11.69 11.27 11.19
CA PHE A 49 11.69 11.79 12.55
C PHE A 49 12.99 11.51 13.30
N CYS A 50 13.42 10.25 13.36
CA CYS A 50 14.60 9.85 14.14
C CYS A 50 15.76 9.27 13.30
N THR A 51 15.64 9.25 11.97
CA THR A 51 16.68 8.79 11.02
C THR A 51 17.07 7.31 11.07
N LEU A 52 16.43 6.52 11.95
CA LEU A 52 16.58 5.07 12.04
C LEU A 52 15.83 4.34 10.91
N GLU A 53 16.09 3.05 10.75
CA GLU A 53 15.51 2.20 9.71
C GLU A 53 14.09 1.73 10.08
N HIS A 54 13.08 2.52 9.69
CA HIS A 54 11.65 2.20 9.76
C HIS A 54 10.82 3.25 9.02
N TYR A 55 9.54 2.96 8.79
CA TYR A 55 8.60 3.92 8.22
C TYR A 55 8.31 5.06 9.21
N THR A 56 8.25 6.30 8.71
CA THR A 56 8.00 7.48 9.56
C THR A 56 6.72 7.37 10.40
N GLY A 57 5.69 6.68 9.88
CA GLY A 57 4.43 6.47 10.60
C GLY A 57 4.56 5.56 11.83
N GLU A 58 5.52 4.65 11.83
CA GLU A 58 5.75 3.67 12.91
C GLU A 58 6.74 4.17 13.97
N CYS A 59 7.14 5.44 13.88
CA CYS A 59 8.15 6.00 14.77
C CYS A 59 7.60 6.16 16.19
N SER A 60 8.24 5.47 17.14
CA SER A 60 8.01 5.57 18.59
C SER A 60 9.02 6.46 19.30
N SER A 61 10.06 6.92 18.60
CA SER A 61 11.16 7.73 19.18
C SER A 61 10.72 9.15 19.57
N ILE A 62 9.65 9.67 18.98
CA ILE A 62 9.11 11.00 19.23
C ILE A 62 7.73 10.88 19.88
N SER A 63 7.46 11.71 20.88
CA SER A 63 6.16 11.73 21.53
C SER A 63 5.06 12.18 20.56
N GLN A 64 3.84 11.69 20.76
CA GLN A 64 2.72 12.01 19.87
C GLN A 64 2.47 13.53 19.74
N ALA A 65 2.60 14.27 20.84
CA ALA A 65 2.43 15.72 20.88
C ALA A 65 3.47 16.48 20.04
N GLU A 66 4.68 15.94 19.92
CA GLU A 66 5.78 16.59 19.18
C GLU A 66 5.78 16.24 17.69
N LYS A 67 5.04 15.21 17.26
CA LYS A 67 5.06 14.73 15.87
C LYS A 67 4.57 15.79 14.88
N ILE A 68 3.55 16.58 15.23
CA ILE A 68 3.02 17.64 14.35
C ILE A 68 4.04 18.78 14.25
N THR A 69 4.58 19.24 15.38
CA THR A 69 5.65 20.26 15.41
C THR A 69 6.84 19.83 14.57
N LYS A 70 7.27 18.57 14.70
CA LYS A 70 8.36 17.99 13.89
C LYS A 70 8.01 17.91 12.41
N CYS A 71 6.76 17.63 12.04
CA CYS A 71 6.34 17.67 10.63
C CYS A 71 6.48 19.08 10.04
N ILE A 72 6.10 20.11 10.80
CA ILE A 72 6.25 21.51 10.40
C ILE A 72 7.72 21.87 10.23
N GLU A 73 8.54 21.61 11.26
CA GLU A 73 9.99 21.90 11.25
C GLU A 73 10.73 21.25 10.08
N LEU A 74 10.36 20.00 9.76
CA LEU A 74 11.01 19.21 8.71
C LEU A 74 10.38 19.40 7.32
N GLY A 75 9.30 20.19 7.21
CA GLY A 75 8.57 20.42 5.96
C GLY A 75 7.94 19.13 5.40
N LEU A 76 7.39 18.29 6.27
CA LEU A 76 6.75 17.04 5.90
C LEU A 76 5.27 17.27 5.57
N CYS A 77 4.77 16.55 4.57
CA CYS A 77 3.34 16.51 4.32
C CYS A 77 2.62 15.77 5.46
N PHE A 78 1.62 16.41 6.08
CA PHE A 78 0.84 15.79 7.16
C PHE A 78 0.06 14.54 6.73
N ILE A 79 -0.19 14.37 5.42
CA ILE A 79 -0.90 13.22 4.88
C ILE A 79 0.04 12.02 4.67
N CYS A 80 1.18 12.21 4.01
CA CYS A 80 2.04 11.09 3.61
C CYS A 80 3.37 10.99 4.36
N LEU A 81 3.63 11.91 5.30
CA LEU A 81 4.85 11.98 6.13
C LEU A 81 6.17 11.96 5.33
N ASN A 82 6.09 12.31 4.05
CA ASN A 82 7.23 12.47 3.17
C ASN A 82 7.56 13.94 2.95
N LYS A 83 8.84 14.18 2.68
CA LYS A 83 9.30 15.47 2.17
C LYS A 83 8.74 15.67 0.77
N GLY A 84 8.10 16.81 0.55
CA GLY A 84 7.70 17.20 -0.80
C GLY A 84 6.84 18.44 -0.77
N HIS A 85 7.21 19.42 -1.59
CA HIS A 85 6.43 20.62 -1.88
C HIS A 85 5.23 20.27 -2.77
N HIS A 86 4.36 19.40 -2.28
CA HIS A 86 3.12 19.08 -2.94
C HIS A 86 1.97 19.60 -2.09
N HIS A 87 0.98 20.17 -2.77
CA HIS A 87 -0.27 20.55 -2.13
C HIS A 87 -0.99 19.29 -1.62
N ALA A 88 -1.71 19.38 -0.49
CA ALA A 88 -2.45 18.26 0.10
C ALA A 88 -3.39 17.58 -0.91
N ALA A 89 -4.07 18.38 -1.75
CA ALA A 89 -4.96 17.89 -2.82
C ALA A 89 -4.25 17.03 -3.90
N LEU A 90 -2.93 17.18 -4.06
CA LEU A 90 -2.12 16.40 -5.01
C LEU A 90 -1.41 15.22 -4.34
N CYS A 91 -1.61 15.00 -3.05
CA CYS A 91 -0.97 13.91 -2.33
C CYS A 91 -1.50 12.56 -2.84
N ARG A 92 -0.59 11.67 -3.26
CA ARG A 92 -0.98 10.33 -3.75
C ARG A 92 -1.67 9.50 -2.68
N LEU A 93 -1.25 9.63 -1.43
CA LEU A 93 -1.83 8.87 -0.32
C LEU A 93 -3.29 9.26 -0.05
N LEU A 94 -3.65 10.53 -0.32
CA LEU A 94 -5.04 11.00 -0.23
C LEU A 94 -5.98 10.19 -1.14
N LYS A 95 -5.51 9.74 -2.31
CA LYS A 95 -6.32 8.93 -3.25
C LYS A 95 -6.58 7.51 -2.76
N HIS A 96 -5.69 6.96 -1.95
CA HIS A 96 -5.76 5.57 -1.49
C HIS A 96 -6.40 5.43 -0.11
N GLY A 97 -6.46 6.50 0.68
CA GLY A 97 -7.10 6.51 2.02
C GLY A 97 -6.39 5.68 3.09
N ASN A 98 -5.44 4.81 2.71
CA ASN A 98 -4.66 3.99 3.63
C ASN A 98 -3.70 4.87 4.44
N GLY A 99 -3.76 4.76 5.77
CA GLY A 99 -2.93 5.53 6.70
C GLY A 99 -3.47 6.92 7.05
N LEU A 100 -4.67 7.30 6.58
CA LEU A 100 -5.33 8.54 7.02
C LEU A 100 -6.04 8.34 8.36
N CYS A 101 -6.04 9.39 9.19
CA CYS A 101 -6.87 9.41 10.38
C CYS A 101 -8.36 9.32 10.03
N LYS A 102 -9.09 8.45 10.73
CA LYS A 102 -10.54 8.21 10.55
C LYS A 102 -11.36 8.57 11.79
N ARG A 103 -10.77 9.32 12.72
CA ARG A 103 -11.40 9.64 14.00
C ARG A 103 -12.40 10.79 13.84
N PRO A 104 -13.63 10.67 14.40
CA PRO A 104 -14.68 11.69 14.27
C PRO A 104 -14.24 13.06 14.81
N GLU A 105 -13.39 13.09 15.84
CA GLU A 105 -12.84 14.34 16.39
C GLU A 105 -11.93 15.07 15.40
N CYS A 106 -11.44 14.36 14.38
CA CYS A 106 -10.58 14.90 13.33
C CYS A 106 -11.34 15.20 12.02
N PHE A 107 -12.65 14.94 11.96
CA PHE A 107 -13.50 15.17 10.77
C PHE A 107 -13.91 16.64 10.60
N ASP A 108 -13.15 17.58 11.14
CA ASP A 108 -13.29 18.99 10.78
C ASP A 108 -12.68 19.24 9.40
N ASN A 109 -13.31 20.14 8.63
CA ASN A 109 -13.10 20.34 7.19
C ASN A 109 -11.66 20.65 6.73
N TYR A 110 -10.69 20.80 7.64
CA TYR A 110 -9.33 21.23 7.33
C TYR A 110 -8.21 20.39 7.99
N SER A 111 -8.52 19.34 8.73
CA SER A 111 -7.53 18.56 9.50
C SER A 111 -7.22 17.18 8.91
N ILE A 112 -7.10 17.03 7.58
CA ILE A 112 -6.73 15.73 6.99
C ILE A 112 -5.24 15.44 7.25
N HIS A 113 -4.97 14.36 7.99
CA HIS A 113 -3.62 13.96 8.39
C HIS A 113 -3.44 12.44 8.44
N HIS A 114 -2.18 12.00 8.55
CA HIS A 114 -1.80 10.60 8.75
C HIS A 114 -2.19 10.14 10.15
N GLU A 115 -2.74 8.94 10.31
CA GLU A 115 -3.23 8.42 11.60
C GLU A 115 -2.17 8.47 12.71
N SER A 116 -0.91 8.21 12.35
CA SER A 116 0.20 8.16 13.30
C SER A 116 0.63 9.52 13.87
N ILE A 117 0.12 10.64 13.34
CA ILE A 117 0.39 11.98 13.87
C ILE A 117 -0.84 12.61 14.53
N CYS A 118 -1.93 11.86 14.66
CA CYS A 118 -3.16 12.32 15.29
C CYS A 118 -2.94 12.67 16.78
N GLU A 119 -3.32 13.86 17.20
CA GLU A 119 -3.22 14.29 18.61
C GLU A 119 -4.16 13.49 19.53
N HIS A 120 -5.32 13.09 19.01
CA HIS A 120 -6.31 12.32 19.77
C HIS A 120 -5.89 10.87 19.98
N ALA A 121 -4.80 10.38 19.38
CA ALA A 121 -4.43 8.95 19.32
C ALA A 121 -4.50 8.20 20.67
N LYS A 122 -4.28 8.88 21.80
CA LYS A 122 -4.26 8.30 23.16
C LYS A 122 -5.60 8.26 23.90
N SER A 123 -6.69 8.82 23.38
CA SER A 123 -7.97 8.92 24.10
C SER A 123 -8.84 7.66 24.07
N ASP A 124 -8.40 6.59 23.40
CA ASP A 124 -9.28 5.47 22.99
C ASP A 124 -9.12 4.18 23.80
N GLU A 125 -8.31 4.16 24.86
CA GLU A 125 -8.23 3.00 25.77
C GLU A 125 -9.40 2.94 26.79
N SER A 126 -10.37 3.85 26.70
CA SER A 126 -11.44 3.99 27.70
C SER A 126 -12.84 3.54 27.24
N GLN A 127 -13.03 2.96 26.05
CA GLN A 127 -14.38 2.63 25.52
C GLN A 127 -14.65 1.16 25.19
N VAL A 128 -13.90 0.19 25.72
CA VAL A 128 -14.17 -1.27 25.52
C VAL A 128 -14.92 -1.92 26.70
N HIS A 129 -15.59 -1.15 27.57
CA HIS A 129 -16.52 -1.70 28.58
C HIS A 129 -17.88 -1.01 28.52
N ARG A 130 -18.70 -1.40 27.55
CA ARG A 130 -20.16 -1.40 27.75
C ARG A 130 -20.66 -2.81 27.52
N GLN A 131 -20.83 -3.48 28.66
CA GLN A 131 -21.47 -4.76 28.85
C GLN A 131 -22.83 -4.79 28.14
N GLY A 132 -23.04 -5.83 27.34
CA GLY A 132 -24.37 -6.24 26.93
C GLY A 132 -24.95 -7.16 28.00
N ASP A 133 -25.64 -6.59 28.98
CA ASP A 133 -26.62 -7.31 29.77
C ASP A 133 -28.00 -6.95 29.21
N VAL A 134 -28.62 -7.92 28.53
CA VAL A 134 -30.04 -7.87 28.16
C VAL A 134 -30.73 -8.98 28.94
N GLN A 135 -31.65 -8.57 29.80
CA GLN A 135 -32.57 -9.39 30.58
C GLN A 135 -33.57 -10.13 29.70
#